data_AF-A0A2V6MU10-F1
#
_entry.id   AF-A0A2V6MU10-F1
#
_cell.length_a   1.000
_cell.length_b   1.000
_cell.length_c   1.000
_cell.angle_alpha   90.00
_cell.angle_beta   90.00
_cell.angle_gamma   90.00
#
_symmetry.space_group_name_H-M   'P 1'
#
loop_
_entity.id
_entity.type
_entity.pdbx_description
1 polymer ?
#
loop_
_entity_poly.entity_id
_entity_poly.type
_entity_poly.pdbx_seq_one_letter_code
_entity_poly.pdbx_strand_id
1 'polypeptide(L)'
;MKPLKYIALIAALASGLALTTKADLILSPFGDVPKNGTGIGGGNSNNAENNFFRLQQYIIAHPTFGSLGTPTFDGAERLESNLDQPVDLTGFCYAVVHYGVGEGGVSGTGGGIAFFQITNDSDTFPQSGSGPNGFGGISSVDLFKCVPAVPDSGTSAVLLGTALTGLALGRRYLKR
;
A
#
# COMPACT_ATOMS: atom_id res chain seq x y z
N MET A 1 19.03 24.42 37.71
CA MET A 1 18.39 24.99 36.49
C MET A 1 18.84 24.36 35.17
N LYS A 2 20.09 23.88 35.02
CA LYS A 2 20.58 23.28 33.76
C LYS A 2 19.84 21.99 33.29
N PRO A 3 19.38 21.04 34.13
CA PRO A 3 18.83 19.78 33.62
C PRO A 3 17.42 19.88 33.03
N LEU A 4 16.60 20.86 33.46
CA LEU A 4 15.24 21.06 32.93
C LEU A 4 15.25 21.43 31.44
N LYS A 5 16.25 22.22 31.00
CA LYS A 5 16.36 22.66 29.61
C LYS A 5 16.62 21.49 28.65
N TYR A 6 17.39 20.49 29.08
CA TYR A 6 17.70 19.32 28.26
C TYR A 6 16.53 18.33 28.19
N ILE A 7 15.74 18.18 29.26
CA ILE A 7 14.55 17.33 29.26
C ILE A 7 13.48 17.90 28.31
N ALA A 8 13.28 19.21 28.34
CA ALA A 8 12.36 19.88 27.41
C ALA A 8 12.81 19.74 25.94
N LEU A 9 14.12 19.82 25.68
CA LEU A 9 14.67 19.64 24.33
C LEU A 9 14.47 18.19 23.82
N ILE A 10 14.71 17.18 24.67
CA ILE A 10 14.52 15.77 24.32
C ILE A 10 13.03 15.46 24.10
N ALA A 11 12.14 16.01 24.94
CA ALA A 11 10.69 15.89 24.75
C ALA A 11 10.24 16.53 23.43
N ALA A 12 10.76 17.72 23.09
CA ALA A 12 10.46 18.41 21.84
C ALA A 12 10.96 17.65 20.60
N LEU A 13 12.16 17.07 20.66
CA LEU A 13 12.69 16.22 19.59
C LEU A 13 11.91 14.91 19.45
N ALA A 14 11.50 14.28 20.55
CA ALA A 14 10.69 13.06 20.53
C ALA A 14 9.28 13.32 19.95
N SER A 15 8.65 14.45 20.27
CA SER A 15 7.38 14.85 19.65
C SER A 15 7.53 15.21 18.16
N GLY A 16 8.69 15.72 17.74
CA GLY A 16 8.98 15.99 16.34
C GLY A 16 9.16 14.73 15.50
N LEU A 17 9.72 13.67 16.07
CA LEU A 17 9.83 12.35 15.40
C LEU A 17 8.52 11.55 15.41
N ALA A 18 7.58 11.85 16.31
CA ALA A 18 6.27 11.20 16.35
C ALA A 18 5.26 11.79 15.34
N LEU A 19 5.61 12.92 14.69
CA LEU A 19 4.86 13.50 13.57
C LEU A 19 5.32 12.85 12.25
N THR A 20 5.33 11.52 12.17
CA THR A 20 5.43 10.85 10.88
C THR A 20 4.07 10.99 10.20
N THR A 21 3.94 12.07 9.44
CA THR A 21 3.23 12.13 8.15
C THR A 21 2.04 11.18 8.06
N LYS A 22 0.82 11.70 8.26
CA LYS A 22 -0.31 11.23 7.44
C LYS A 22 0.09 11.51 5.99
N ALA A 23 0.80 10.58 5.38
CA ALA A 23 0.94 10.58 3.94
C ALA A 23 -0.46 10.22 3.46
N ASP A 24 -1.20 11.26 3.08
CA ASP A 24 -2.50 11.16 2.44
C ASP A 24 -2.21 10.53 1.08
N LEU A 25 -1.96 9.21 1.07
CA LEU A 25 -1.89 8.50 -0.18
C LEU A 25 -3.35 8.45 -0.67
N ILE A 26 -3.54 9.13 -1.77
CA ILE A 26 -4.69 8.98 -2.66
C ILE A 26 -4.65 7.54 -3.19
N LEU A 27 -5.78 7.01 -3.67
CA LEU A 27 -5.82 5.77 -4.44
C LEU A 27 -4.71 5.80 -5.52
N SER A 28 -3.59 5.14 -5.23
CA SER A 28 -2.34 5.40 -5.97
C SER A 28 -2.06 4.21 -6.88
N PRO A 29 -2.15 4.38 -8.21
CA PRO A 29 -1.72 3.33 -9.14
C PRO A 29 -0.21 3.13 -8.99
N PHE A 30 0.23 1.89 -8.88
CA PHE A 30 1.66 1.58 -8.71
C PHE A 30 2.20 0.54 -9.70
N GLY A 31 1.34 -0.01 -10.56
CA GLY A 31 1.77 -0.94 -11.60
C GLY A 31 0.63 -1.39 -12.50
N ASP A 32 0.99 -1.86 -13.70
CA ASP A 32 0.08 -2.49 -14.63
C ASP A 32 0.70 -3.74 -15.28
N VAL A 33 -0.14 -4.73 -15.60
CA VAL A 33 0.26 -5.95 -16.32
C VAL A 33 -0.76 -6.27 -17.42
N PRO A 34 -0.32 -6.89 -18.54
CA PRO A 34 -1.21 -7.26 -19.63
C PRO A 34 -2.17 -8.37 -19.20
N LYS A 35 -3.46 -8.25 -19.57
CA LYS A 35 -4.52 -9.23 -19.24
C LYS A 35 -4.19 -10.67 -19.64
N ASN A 36 -3.61 -10.83 -20.83
CA ASN A 36 -3.29 -12.12 -21.45
C ASN A 36 -1.78 -12.42 -21.49
N GLY A 37 -0.95 -11.56 -20.90
CA GLY A 37 0.48 -11.88 -20.82
C GLY A 37 0.68 -13.03 -19.86
N THR A 38 1.73 -13.82 -20.09
CA THR A 38 2.30 -14.70 -19.08
C THR A 38 2.79 -13.83 -17.93
N GLY A 39 1.88 -13.39 -17.06
CA GLY A 39 2.25 -12.86 -15.76
C GLY A 39 3.12 -13.88 -15.03
N ILE A 40 3.91 -13.41 -14.07
CA ILE A 40 4.77 -14.24 -13.23
C ILE A 40 3.89 -15.30 -12.54
N GLY A 41 3.75 -16.51 -13.11
CA GLY A 41 3.35 -17.76 -12.44
C GLY A 41 1.88 -18.17 -12.32
N GLY A 42 0.88 -17.56 -12.97
CA GLY A 42 -0.55 -17.88 -12.70
C GLY A 42 -1.54 -17.47 -13.78
N GLY A 43 -2.71 -18.12 -13.81
CA GLY A 43 -3.67 -18.15 -14.92
C GLY A 43 -4.21 -16.82 -15.42
N ASN A 44 -4.76 -16.83 -16.65
CA ASN A 44 -5.25 -15.64 -17.35
C ASN A 44 -6.71 -15.26 -17.05
N SER A 45 -7.35 -15.95 -16.10
CA SER A 45 -8.76 -15.72 -15.79
C SER A 45 -8.93 -14.43 -15.00
N ASN A 46 -10.01 -13.69 -15.29
CA ASN A 46 -10.43 -12.57 -14.47
C ASN A 46 -11.23 -13.10 -13.27
N ASN A 47 -10.53 -13.55 -12.23
CA ASN A 47 -11.11 -13.93 -10.94
C ASN A 47 -10.19 -13.48 -9.79
N ALA A 48 -10.76 -13.44 -8.58
CA ALA A 48 -10.08 -12.94 -7.41
C ALA A 48 -8.78 -13.72 -7.12
N GLU A 49 -8.76 -15.04 -7.31
CA GLU A 49 -7.58 -15.89 -7.04
C GLU A 49 -6.40 -15.53 -7.93
N ASN A 50 -6.63 -15.39 -9.25
CA ASN A 50 -5.55 -15.01 -10.17
C ASN A 50 -5.12 -13.56 -9.95
N ASN A 51 -6.06 -12.66 -9.65
CA ASN A 51 -5.75 -11.25 -9.39
C ASN A 51 -4.95 -11.07 -8.09
N PHE A 52 -5.30 -11.83 -7.04
CA PHE A 52 -4.52 -11.90 -5.80
C PHE A 52 -3.11 -12.42 -6.03
N PHE A 53 -2.99 -13.53 -6.77
CA PHE A 53 -1.69 -14.11 -7.09
C PHE A 53 -0.81 -13.13 -7.88
N ARG A 54 -1.38 -12.44 -8.88
CA ARG A 54 -0.67 -11.40 -9.65
C ARG A 54 -0.22 -10.24 -8.77
N LEU A 55 -1.07 -9.76 -7.87
CA LEU A 55 -0.74 -8.71 -6.91
C LEU A 55 0.44 -9.13 -6.01
N GLN A 56 0.40 -10.34 -5.45
CA GLN A 56 1.49 -10.86 -4.61
C GLN A 56 2.81 -10.93 -5.38
N GLN A 57 2.80 -11.49 -6.58
CA GLN A 57 4.01 -11.61 -7.40
C GLN A 57 4.56 -10.25 -7.80
N TYR A 58 3.68 -9.28 -8.10
CA TYR A 58 4.10 -7.91 -8.41
C TYR A 58 4.78 -7.24 -7.21
N ILE A 59 4.21 -7.35 -6.01
CA ILE A 59 4.80 -6.80 -4.78
C ILE A 59 6.11 -7.49 -4.43
N ILE A 60 6.22 -8.81 -4.61
CA ILE A 60 7.48 -9.56 -4.40
C ILE A 60 8.57 -9.04 -5.35
N ALA A 61 8.24 -8.80 -6.62
CA ALA A 61 9.16 -8.24 -7.60
C ALA A 61 9.51 -6.76 -7.35
N HIS A 62 8.61 -6.02 -6.68
CA HIS A 62 8.74 -4.59 -6.41
C HIS A 62 8.42 -4.27 -4.94
N PRO A 63 9.34 -4.59 -3.99
CA PRO A 63 9.06 -4.54 -2.55
C PRO A 63 8.64 -3.16 -2.02
N THR A 64 9.03 -2.09 -2.72
CA THR A 64 8.65 -0.71 -2.39
C THR A 64 7.14 -0.49 -2.37
N PHE A 65 6.37 -1.30 -3.11
CA PHE A 65 4.91 -1.22 -3.16
C PHE A 65 4.20 -2.11 -2.12
N GLY A 66 4.95 -2.87 -1.32
CA GLY A 66 4.43 -3.64 -0.18
C GLY A 66 4.34 -2.85 1.14
N SER A 67 4.49 -1.53 1.09
CA SER A 67 4.65 -0.69 2.30
C SER A 67 3.44 -0.70 3.25
N LEU A 68 2.23 -0.99 2.75
CA LEU A 68 1.03 -1.10 3.57
C LEU A 68 0.94 -2.43 4.34
N GLY A 69 1.68 -3.45 3.90
CA GLY A 69 1.63 -4.79 4.48
C GLY A 69 1.51 -5.90 3.44
N THR A 70 1.43 -7.13 3.91
CA THR A 70 1.29 -8.31 3.05
C THR A 70 -0.19 -8.52 2.70
N PRO A 71 -0.57 -8.56 1.41
CA PRO A 71 -1.96 -8.75 1.02
C PRO A 71 -2.47 -10.15 1.42
N THR A 72 -3.74 -10.23 1.82
CA THR A 72 -4.44 -11.47 2.19
C THR A 72 -5.66 -11.70 1.32
N PHE A 73 -5.89 -12.96 0.95
CA PHE A 73 -7.09 -13.36 0.21
C PHE A 73 -8.33 -13.47 1.11
N ASP A 74 -8.13 -13.74 2.40
CA ASP A 74 -9.23 -13.83 3.35
C ASP A 74 -9.96 -12.49 3.49
N GLY A 75 -11.29 -12.52 3.38
CA GLY A 75 -12.14 -11.33 3.35
C GLY A 75 -11.96 -10.45 2.11
N ALA A 76 -11.46 -11.00 0.99
CA ALA A 76 -11.45 -10.30 -0.29
C ALA A 76 -12.87 -10.04 -0.81
N GLU A 77 -13.04 -8.93 -1.51
CA GLU A 77 -14.31 -8.53 -2.09
C GLU A 77 -14.14 -8.24 -3.58
N ARG A 78 -15.11 -8.66 -4.39
CA ARG A 78 -15.11 -8.42 -5.83
C ARG A 78 -16.31 -7.59 -6.22
N LEU A 79 -16.05 -6.50 -6.92
CA LEU A 79 -17.03 -5.56 -7.42
C LEU A 79 -17.11 -5.67 -8.94
N GLU A 80 -18.33 -5.85 -9.46
CA GLU A 80 -18.61 -5.96 -10.90
C GLU A 80 -19.72 -4.98 -11.36
N SER A 81 -20.31 -4.22 -10.43
CA SER A 81 -21.39 -3.27 -10.71
C SER A 81 -21.19 -1.98 -9.93
N ASN A 82 -21.79 -0.88 -10.40
CA ASN A 82 -21.67 0.47 -9.83
C ASN A 82 -20.20 0.94 -9.68
N LEU A 83 -19.36 0.56 -10.65
CA LEU A 83 -17.92 0.86 -10.63
C LEU A 83 -17.61 2.33 -10.92
N ASP A 84 -18.61 3.09 -11.33
CA ASP A 84 -18.62 4.54 -11.59
C ASP A 84 -18.93 5.39 -10.33
N GLN A 85 -19.31 4.74 -9.23
CA GLN A 85 -19.67 5.40 -7.98
C GLN A 85 -18.54 5.27 -6.93
N PRO A 86 -18.53 6.11 -5.89
CA PRO A 86 -17.63 5.94 -4.76
C PRO A 86 -17.82 4.58 -4.11
N VAL A 87 -16.73 3.85 -3.93
CA VAL A 87 -16.69 2.53 -3.29
C VAL A 87 -16.28 2.70 -1.83
N ASP A 88 -16.85 1.92 -0.92
CA ASP A 88 -16.35 1.80 0.45
C ASP A 88 -15.09 0.91 0.46
N LEU A 89 -13.97 1.51 0.84
CA LEU A 89 -12.65 0.89 0.86
C LEU A 89 -12.19 0.60 2.30
N THR A 90 -13.05 0.80 3.29
CA THR A 90 -12.75 0.63 4.71
C THR A 90 -12.22 -0.78 4.99
N GLY A 91 -10.99 -0.83 5.51
CA GLY A 91 -10.34 -2.10 5.91
C GLY A 91 -9.67 -2.87 4.77
N PHE A 92 -9.62 -2.31 3.56
CA PHE A 92 -8.83 -2.83 2.44
C PHE A 92 -7.51 -2.06 2.29
N CYS A 93 -6.48 -2.72 1.76
CA CYS A 93 -5.16 -2.11 1.56
C CYS A 93 -4.75 -2.07 0.08
N TYR A 94 -5.31 -2.95 -0.74
CA TYR A 94 -4.96 -3.07 -2.15
C TYR A 94 -6.20 -3.29 -2.99
N ALA A 95 -6.21 -2.70 -4.18
CA ALA A 95 -7.19 -3.02 -5.22
C ALA A 95 -6.48 -3.50 -6.48
N VAL A 96 -7.09 -4.48 -7.14
CA VAL A 96 -6.71 -4.94 -8.47
C VAL A 96 -7.85 -4.57 -9.41
N VAL A 97 -7.59 -3.62 -10.30
CA VAL A 97 -8.59 -3.12 -11.26
C VAL A 97 -8.35 -3.76 -12.60
N HIS A 98 -9.38 -4.41 -13.13
CA HIS A 98 -9.32 -5.05 -14.42
C HIS A 98 -10.00 -4.16 -15.47
N TYR A 99 -9.20 -3.59 -16.36
CA TYR A 99 -9.63 -2.80 -17.50
C TYR A 99 -9.83 -3.69 -18.74
N GLY A 100 -10.95 -3.54 -19.43
CA GLY A 100 -11.25 -4.34 -20.62
C GLY A 100 -12.54 -3.89 -21.30
N VAL A 101 -13.47 -4.82 -21.51
CA VAL A 101 -14.80 -4.54 -22.11
C VAL A 101 -15.78 -4.03 -21.04
N GLY A 102 -15.31 -3.15 -20.15
CA GLY A 102 -16.21 -2.42 -19.25
C GLY A 102 -17.13 -1.47 -20.04
N GLU A 103 -17.95 -0.69 -19.35
CA GLU A 103 -18.75 0.34 -19.99
C GLU A 103 -17.85 1.32 -20.77
N GLY A 104 -18.08 1.46 -22.08
CA GLY A 104 -17.23 2.22 -23.01
C GLY A 104 -16.00 1.47 -23.57
N GLY A 105 -15.76 0.22 -23.18
CA GLY A 105 -14.69 -0.63 -23.71
C GLY A 105 -15.06 -1.32 -25.04
N VAL A 106 -14.06 -1.57 -25.89
CA VAL A 106 -14.24 -2.28 -27.17
C VAL A 106 -13.93 -3.77 -26.97
N SER A 107 -14.85 -4.64 -27.38
CA SER A 107 -14.63 -6.09 -27.31
C SER A 107 -13.44 -6.49 -28.21
N GLY A 108 -12.48 -7.22 -27.66
CA GLY A 108 -11.32 -7.74 -28.40
C GLY A 108 -10.06 -6.86 -28.42
N THR A 109 -10.06 -5.66 -27.81
CA THR A 109 -8.87 -4.77 -27.83
C THR A 109 -7.76 -5.12 -26.83
N GLY A 110 -7.91 -6.20 -26.07
CA GLY A 110 -6.98 -6.54 -25.00
C GLY A 110 -7.16 -5.62 -23.78
N GLY A 111 -7.24 -6.23 -22.61
CA GLY A 111 -7.40 -5.50 -21.35
C GLY A 111 -6.07 -5.35 -20.61
N GLY A 112 -6.06 -4.47 -19.62
CA GLY A 112 -4.95 -4.28 -18.69
C GLY A 112 -5.41 -4.54 -17.27
N ILE A 113 -4.48 -4.92 -16.40
CA ILE A 113 -4.73 -5.05 -14.96
C ILE A 113 -3.86 -4.02 -14.28
N ALA A 114 -4.44 -3.17 -13.43
CA ALA A 114 -3.72 -2.19 -12.65
C ALA A 114 -3.81 -2.48 -11.16
N PHE A 115 -2.74 -2.19 -10.44
CA PHE A 115 -2.65 -2.34 -9.00
C PHE A 115 -2.70 -0.98 -8.32
N PHE A 116 -3.50 -0.89 -7.26
CA PHE A 116 -3.67 0.32 -6.46
C PHE A 116 -3.42 0.04 -5.00
N GLN A 117 -2.78 0.99 -4.33
CA GLN A 117 -2.73 1.05 -2.87
C GLN A 117 -3.93 1.84 -2.36
N ILE A 118 -4.57 1.31 -1.32
CA ILE A 118 -5.73 1.90 -0.66
C ILE A 118 -5.28 2.46 0.69
N THR A 119 -5.52 3.74 0.87
CA THR A 119 -5.20 4.49 2.08
C THR A 119 -6.32 5.45 2.49
N ASN A 120 -7.39 5.50 1.69
CA ASN A 120 -8.64 6.21 1.95
C ASN A 120 -9.75 5.20 2.25
N ASP A 121 -10.74 5.63 3.02
CA ASP A 121 -11.91 4.80 3.37
C ASP A 121 -12.97 4.79 2.26
N SER A 122 -12.94 5.73 1.31
CA SER A 122 -13.81 5.73 0.14
C SER A 122 -13.20 6.52 -1.02
N ASP A 123 -13.29 5.99 -2.24
CA ASP A 123 -12.82 6.66 -3.45
C ASP A 123 -13.50 6.11 -4.72
N THR A 124 -13.32 6.79 -5.85
CA THR A 124 -13.74 6.35 -7.19
C THR A 124 -12.55 5.85 -7.99
N PHE A 125 -12.72 4.72 -8.68
CA PHE A 125 -11.66 4.21 -9.56
C PHE A 125 -11.62 4.97 -10.89
N PRO A 126 -10.43 5.13 -11.52
CA PRO A 126 -10.33 5.74 -12.85
C PRO A 126 -11.14 4.93 -13.87
N GLN A 127 -12.18 5.52 -14.47
CA GLN A 127 -13.12 4.78 -15.34
C GLN A 127 -12.49 4.32 -16.67
N SER A 128 -11.35 4.88 -17.04
CA SER A 128 -10.61 4.52 -18.24
C SER A 128 -9.21 4.09 -17.86
N GLY A 129 -8.85 2.86 -18.22
CA GLY A 129 -7.48 2.38 -18.12
C GLY A 129 -6.62 3.10 -19.16
N SER A 130 -5.56 3.76 -18.70
CA SER A 130 -4.52 4.32 -19.54
C SER A 130 -3.17 3.76 -19.13
N GLY A 131 -2.57 2.93 -19.97
CA GLY A 131 -1.26 2.34 -19.69
C GLY A 131 -0.69 1.57 -20.88
N PRO A 132 0.60 1.22 -20.83
CA PRO A 132 1.26 0.44 -21.89
C PRO A 132 0.63 -0.95 -22.08
N ASN A 133 -0.07 -1.48 -21.07
CA ASN A 133 -0.63 -2.82 -21.09
C ASN A 133 -2.15 -2.92 -21.27
N GLY A 134 -2.85 -1.83 -21.64
CA GLY A 134 -4.25 -1.93 -22.09
C GLY A 134 -5.07 -0.64 -22.04
N PHE A 135 -6.09 -0.59 -22.89
CA PHE A 135 -7.11 0.46 -22.96
C PHE A 135 -8.49 -0.18 -22.72
N GLY A 136 -9.35 0.45 -21.92
CA GLY A 136 -10.72 0.00 -21.74
C GLY A 136 -11.42 0.52 -20.50
N GLY A 137 -12.74 0.34 -20.45
CA GLY A 137 -13.55 0.60 -19.26
C GLY A 137 -13.26 -0.41 -18.15
N ILE A 138 -13.52 -0.02 -16.90
CA ILE A 138 -13.42 -0.94 -15.76
C ILE A 138 -14.45 -2.07 -15.94
N SER A 139 -13.97 -3.31 -15.86
CA SER A 139 -14.83 -4.51 -15.88
C SER A 139 -15.03 -5.14 -14.51
N SER A 140 -14.06 -5.00 -13.61
CA SER A 140 -14.15 -5.48 -12.24
C SER A 140 -13.06 -4.88 -11.38
N VAL A 141 -13.31 -4.82 -10.08
CA VAL A 141 -12.34 -4.46 -9.05
C VAL A 141 -12.31 -5.55 -7.99
N ASP A 142 -11.13 -6.08 -7.68
CA ASP A 142 -10.94 -6.98 -6.55
C ASP A 142 -10.20 -6.24 -5.43
N LEU A 143 -10.82 -6.19 -4.25
CA LEU A 143 -10.30 -5.54 -3.05
C LEU A 143 -9.68 -6.59 -2.12
N PHE A 144 -8.49 -6.30 -1.64
CA PHE A 144 -7.72 -7.20 -0.76
C PHE A 144 -7.32 -6.49 0.52
N LYS A 145 -7.50 -7.20 1.64
CA LYS A 145 -7.01 -6.79 2.95
C LYS A 145 -5.51 -7.01 3.04
N CYS A 146 -4.89 -6.49 4.07
CA CYS A 146 -3.48 -6.77 4.35
C CYS A 146 -3.24 -7.01 5.84
N VAL A 147 -2.23 -7.83 6.12
CA VAL A 147 -1.60 -7.86 7.44
C VAL A 147 -0.59 -6.71 7.46
N PRO A 148 -0.75 -5.72 8.37
CA PRO A 148 0.16 -4.58 8.44
C PRO A 148 1.61 -5.05 8.53
N ALA A 149 2.50 -4.41 7.78
CA ALA A 149 3.92 -4.56 7.99
C ALA A 149 4.23 -3.94 9.36
N VAL A 150 4.27 -4.77 10.41
CA VAL A 150 4.68 -4.31 11.74
C VAL A 150 6.14 -3.85 11.61
N PRO A 151 6.46 -2.56 11.81
CA PRO A 151 7.84 -2.14 11.88
C PRO A 151 8.48 -2.95 13.01
N ASP A 152 9.65 -3.56 12.79
CA ASP A 152 10.36 -4.32 13.82
C ASP A 152 10.57 -3.45 15.06
N SER A 153 9.63 -3.51 15.99
CA SER A 153 9.60 -2.72 17.22
C SER A 153 10.83 -3.01 18.09
N GLY A 154 11.43 -4.20 17.91
CA GLY A 154 12.71 -4.56 18.48
C GLY A 154 13.84 -3.62 18.04
N THR A 155 13.93 -3.29 16.76
CA THR A 155 14.99 -2.41 16.23
C THR A 155 14.79 -0.96 16.71
N SER A 156 13.55 -0.48 16.73
CA SER A 156 13.21 0.86 17.26
C SER A 156 13.50 0.96 18.77
N ALA A 157 13.15 -0.08 19.54
CA ALA A 157 13.44 -0.13 20.99
C ALA A 157 14.94 -0.20 21.28
N VAL A 158 15.71 -0.95 20.46
CA VAL A 158 17.17 -1.02 20.58
C VAL A 158 17.83 0.31 20.21
N LEU A 159 17.36 1.00 19.17
CA LEU A 159 17.87 2.33 18.81
C LEU A 159 17.57 3.37 19.90
N LEU A 160 16.36 3.35 20.46
CA LEU A 160 15.99 4.25 21.57
C LEU A 160 16.80 3.92 22.84
N GLY A 161 16.95 2.64 23.15
CA GLY A 161 17.72 2.15 24.29
C GLY A 161 19.21 2.50 24.18
N THR A 162 19.82 2.29 23.02
CA THR A 162 21.23 2.64 22.78
C THR A 162 21.46 4.15 22.82
N ALA A 163 20.55 4.96 22.27
CA ALA A 163 20.61 6.42 22.36
C ALA A 163 20.54 6.92 23.81
N LEU A 164 19.63 6.37 24.63
CA LEU A 164 19.50 6.71 26.05
C LEU A 164 20.72 6.26 26.87
N THR A 165 21.27 5.08 26.57
CA THR A 165 22.46 4.55 27.26
C THR A 165 23.70 5.38 26.90
N GLY A 166 23.83 5.77 25.63
CA GLY A 166 24.89 6.68 25.18
C GLY A 166 24.82 8.05 25.84
N LEU A 167 23.63 8.62 25.98
CA LEU A 167 23.39 9.88 26.71
C LEU A 167 23.74 9.76 28.20
N ALA A 168 23.39 8.64 28.85
CA ALA A 168 23.72 8.39 30.25
C ALA A 168 25.24 8.26 30.48
N LEU A 169 25.94 7.56 29.59
CA LEU A 169 27.39 7.42 29.62
C LEU A 169 28.10 8.75 29.36
N GLY A 170 27.68 9.51 28.35
CA GLY A 170 28.24 10.84 28.05
C GLY A 170 28.09 11.80 29.23
N ARG A 171 26.95 11.76 29.93
CA ARG A 171 26.71 12.58 31.12
C ARG A 171 27.58 12.17 32.32
N ARG A 172 27.97 10.90 32.41
CA ARG A 172 28.87 10.37 33.45
C ARG A 172 30.33 10.78 33.21
N TYR A 173 30.76 10.83 31.95
CA TYR A 173 32.11 11.21 31.58
C TYR A 173 32.35 12.73 31.57
N LEU A 174 31.36 13.55 31.21
CA LEU A 174 31.46 15.03 31.20
C LEU A 174 31.31 15.69 32.58
N LYS A 175 31.00 14.92 33.63
CA LYS A 175 30.86 15.41 35.01
C LYS A 175 32.04 15.05 35.93
N ARG A 176 33.08 14.43 35.40
CA ARG A 176 34.41 14.41 36.01
C ARG A 176 35.23 15.56 35.45
#